data_AF-A0A921LSJ1-F1
#
_entry.id   AF-A0A921LSJ1-F1
#
_cell.length_a   1.000
_cell.length_b   1.000
_cell.length_c   1.000
_cell.angle_alpha   90.00
_cell.angle_beta   90.00
_cell.angle_gamma   90.00
#
_symmetry.space_group_name_H-M   'P 1'
#
loop_
_entity.id
_entity.type
_entity.pdbx_description
1 polymer ?
#
loop_
_entity_poly.entity_id
_entity_poly.type
_entity_poly.pdbx_seq_one_letter_code
_entity_poly.pdbx_strand_id
1 'polypeptide(L)'
;MTSKQLFYTIYEKRHLIQGLKTYLSLAIDDRKQQSSELGSLVIKDASGWRRRFRDMLFALPDLGEVAESFFSDRMDLLRVASNVREGIVCIIVERNDLVRLKANIKHHRRIGVGRFVVVDNVSDRETLEWLRQQDDVDIVRVRTPYSTNRREAWINRVISYYGTDRWYLVVDSDEMLDIGFEGHAALEPLVKELERVGCSRARALMVDMYARPEYYAEGRRDQFLSECVYFDIDTYSKEAFRELDAIYGGPRERVFGQSALLTKYPLFYPGKRGVECKSHFPFPLCENTDSECGLYLRHYKFIPGDAGEYKRRALNGGYYNSSSQYKRYLEVISKNNDDRLNFYYNGSARYSGPSSFRRIKGI
;
A
#
# COMPACT_ATOMS: atom_id res chain seq x y z
N MET A 1 4.12 -35.49 -6.66
CA MET A 1 4.06 -34.01 -6.63
C MET A 1 2.83 -33.57 -7.40
N THR A 2 1.98 -32.72 -6.83
CA THR A 2 0.81 -32.18 -7.54
C THR A 2 1.23 -31.14 -8.57
N SER A 3 0.43 -30.91 -9.62
CA SER A 3 0.69 -29.89 -10.66
C SER A 3 0.84 -28.47 -10.08
N LYS A 4 0.16 -28.16 -8.97
CA LYS A 4 0.36 -26.93 -8.19
C LYS A 4 1.78 -26.84 -7.60
N GLN A 5 2.26 -27.88 -6.91
CA GLN A 5 3.60 -27.88 -6.31
C GLN A 5 4.71 -27.73 -7.37
N LEU A 6 4.54 -28.34 -8.55
CA LEU A 6 5.49 -28.21 -9.65
C LEU A 6 5.51 -26.77 -10.23
N PHE A 7 4.34 -26.14 -10.37
CA PHE A 7 4.23 -24.75 -10.83
C PHE A 7 4.84 -23.75 -9.83
N TYR A 8 4.55 -23.89 -8.53
CA TYR A 8 5.16 -23.05 -7.48
C TYR A 8 6.69 -23.20 -7.46
N THR A 9 7.21 -24.42 -7.56
CA THR A 9 8.66 -24.66 -7.57
C THR A 9 9.35 -24.04 -8.79
N ILE A 10 8.72 -24.08 -9.97
CA ILE A 10 9.27 -23.46 -11.19
C ILE A 10 9.14 -21.93 -11.14
N TYR A 11 8.04 -21.41 -10.62
CA TYR A 11 7.81 -19.97 -10.44
C TYR A 11 8.84 -19.36 -9.48
N GLU A 12 9.01 -19.93 -8.30
CA GLU A 12 10.01 -19.49 -7.32
C GLU A 12 11.43 -19.54 -7.88
N LYS A 13 11.79 -20.62 -8.60
CA LYS A 13 13.11 -20.72 -9.26
C LYS A 13 13.33 -19.63 -10.31
N ARG A 14 12.31 -19.27 -11.10
CA ARG A 14 12.42 -18.19 -12.10
C ARG A 14 12.64 -16.83 -11.44
N HIS A 15 11.88 -16.52 -10.39
CA HIS A 15 12.03 -15.26 -9.65
C HIS A 15 13.38 -15.18 -8.93
N LEU A 16 13.85 -16.28 -8.34
CA LEU A 16 15.17 -16.37 -7.73
C LEU A 16 16.29 -16.14 -8.74
N ILE A 17 16.24 -16.78 -9.91
CA ILE A 17 17.23 -16.59 -10.99
C ILE A 17 17.21 -15.15 -11.48
N GLN A 18 16.02 -14.56 -11.67
CA GLN A 18 15.91 -13.17 -12.10
C GLN A 18 16.53 -12.24 -11.07
N GLY A 19 16.18 -12.38 -9.78
CA GLY A 19 16.77 -11.57 -8.71
C GLY A 19 18.28 -11.70 -8.59
N LEU A 20 18.83 -12.90 -8.78
CA LEU A 20 20.29 -13.10 -8.82
C LEU A 20 20.93 -12.40 -10.03
N LYS A 21 20.29 -12.42 -11.20
CA LYS A 21 20.76 -11.66 -12.36
C LYS A 21 20.72 -10.16 -12.09
N THR A 22 19.64 -9.64 -11.51
CA THR A 22 19.52 -8.24 -11.11
C THR A 22 20.59 -7.87 -10.07
N TYR A 23 20.79 -8.72 -9.06
CA TYR A 23 21.81 -8.52 -8.03
C TYR A 23 23.20 -8.40 -8.64
N LEU A 24 23.54 -9.30 -9.58
CA LEU A 24 24.82 -9.28 -10.28
C LEU A 24 24.96 -8.07 -11.21
N SER A 25 23.89 -7.66 -11.92
CA SER A 25 23.94 -6.50 -12.81
C SER A 25 24.16 -5.19 -12.03
N LEU A 26 23.52 -5.05 -10.86
CA LEU A 26 23.73 -3.92 -9.95
C LEU A 26 25.17 -3.85 -9.40
N ALA A 27 25.91 -4.96 -9.40
CA ALA A 27 27.31 -5.01 -8.97
C ALA A 27 28.32 -4.65 -10.08
N ILE A 28 27.91 -4.72 -11.35
CA ILE A 28 28.79 -4.52 -12.52
C ILE A 28 28.57 -3.15 -13.16
N ASP A 29 27.37 -2.57 -13.05
CA ASP A 29 26.98 -1.36 -13.76
C ASP A 29 27.16 -0.07 -12.94
N ASP A 30 28.37 0.49 -13.00
CA ASP A 30 28.73 1.83 -12.51
C ASP A 30 28.47 2.93 -13.55
N ARG A 31 28.01 2.58 -14.77
CA ARG A 31 27.98 3.49 -15.93
C ARG A 31 26.68 3.37 -16.73
N LYS A 32 25.65 4.04 -16.21
CA LYS A 32 24.66 4.78 -17.00
C LYS A 32 23.99 5.80 -16.09
N GLN A 33 24.53 7.03 -16.09
CA GLN A 33 23.72 8.19 -15.71
C GLN A 33 22.51 8.20 -16.65
N GLN A 34 21.31 8.04 -16.10
CA GLN A 34 20.10 8.32 -16.85
C GLN A 34 20.15 9.78 -17.25
N SER A 35 20.14 10.04 -18.56
CA SER A 35 19.95 11.39 -19.08
C SER A 35 18.69 11.98 -18.45
N SER A 36 18.81 13.12 -17.80
CA SER A 36 17.68 13.86 -17.25
C SER A 36 16.83 14.40 -18.41
N GLU A 37 15.99 13.56 -18.98
CA GLU A 37 14.95 14.02 -19.91
C GLU A 37 14.07 15.02 -19.17
N LEU A 38 13.83 16.18 -19.77
CA LEU A 38 13.02 17.25 -19.21
C LEU A 38 11.65 16.69 -18.80
N GLY A 39 11.26 16.87 -17.53
CA GLY A 39 9.97 16.38 -17.01
C GLY A 39 9.97 14.94 -16.48
N SER A 40 11.10 14.21 -16.51
CA SER A 40 11.20 12.89 -15.87
C SER A 40 11.49 12.97 -14.36
N LEU A 41 10.99 12.01 -13.59
CA LEU A 41 11.29 11.87 -12.17
C LEU A 41 12.68 11.23 -11.99
N VAL A 42 13.68 12.10 -11.86
CA VAL A 42 15.10 11.70 -11.78
C VAL A 42 15.42 10.92 -10.50
N ILE A 43 16.32 9.95 -10.62
CA ILE A 43 16.88 9.22 -9.47
C ILE A 43 17.99 10.07 -8.84
N LYS A 44 17.81 10.48 -7.58
CA LYS A 44 18.91 11.02 -6.78
C LYS A 44 19.64 9.90 -6.07
N ASP A 45 20.97 10.00 -5.97
CA ASP A 45 21.85 9.02 -5.33
C ASP A 45 21.69 7.59 -5.91
N ALA A 46 21.83 7.47 -7.24
CA ALA A 46 21.64 6.20 -7.92
C ALA A 46 22.61 5.09 -7.45
N SER A 47 23.82 5.44 -6.98
CA SER A 47 24.79 4.50 -6.42
C SER A 47 24.39 4.02 -5.02
N GLY A 48 23.87 4.91 -4.17
CA GLY A 48 23.29 4.54 -2.88
C GLY A 48 22.09 3.61 -3.03
N TRP A 49 21.19 3.90 -3.99
CA TRP A 49 20.05 3.01 -4.29
C TRP A 49 20.47 1.63 -4.81
N ARG A 50 21.50 1.54 -5.67
CA ARG A 50 22.07 0.23 -6.09
C ARG A 50 22.49 -0.59 -4.88
N ARG A 51 23.18 0.03 -3.91
CA ARG A 51 23.62 -0.64 -2.67
C ARG A 51 22.42 -1.15 -1.85
N ARG A 52 21.40 -0.31 -1.65
CA ARG A 52 20.17 -0.70 -0.94
C ARG A 52 19.49 -1.90 -1.61
N PHE A 53 19.31 -1.85 -2.92
CA PHE A 53 18.70 -2.96 -3.65
C PHE A 53 19.55 -4.22 -3.63
N ARG A 54 20.87 -4.10 -3.68
CA ARG A 54 21.76 -5.25 -3.52
C ARG A 54 21.58 -5.91 -2.15
N ASP A 55 21.57 -5.13 -1.08
CA ASP A 55 21.39 -5.64 0.29
C ASP A 55 19.97 -6.25 0.45
N MET A 56 18.95 -5.62 -0.14
CA MET A 56 17.58 -6.15 -0.18
C MET A 56 17.51 -7.47 -0.94
N LEU A 57 18.05 -7.54 -2.17
CA LEU A 57 18.00 -8.72 -3.03
C LEU A 57 18.83 -9.88 -2.48
N PHE A 58 19.86 -9.61 -1.67
CA PHE A 58 20.56 -10.63 -0.91
C PHE A 58 19.63 -11.35 0.07
N ALA A 59 18.73 -10.61 0.74
CA ALA A 59 17.76 -11.16 1.70
C ALA A 59 16.43 -11.61 1.04
N LEU A 60 16.05 -11.00 -0.08
CA LEU A 60 14.76 -11.08 -0.75
C LEU A 60 14.96 -11.17 -2.28
N PRO A 61 15.52 -12.28 -2.79
CA PRO A 61 15.87 -12.38 -4.20
C PRO A 61 14.63 -12.43 -5.12
N ASP A 62 13.43 -12.74 -4.62
CA ASP A 62 12.20 -12.68 -5.43
C ASP A 62 11.81 -11.25 -5.87
N LEU A 63 12.46 -10.22 -5.30
CA LEU A 63 12.16 -8.81 -5.54
C LEU A 63 12.98 -8.14 -6.66
N GLY A 64 13.58 -8.93 -7.56
CA GLY A 64 14.36 -8.39 -8.70
C GLY A 64 13.61 -7.33 -9.50
N GLU A 65 12.31 -7.55 -9.75
CA GLU A 65 11.46 -6.61 -10.49
C GLU A 65 11.34 -5.22 -9.83
N VAL A 66 11.41 -5.16 -8.49
CA VAL A 66 11.39 -3.88 -7.74
C VAL A 66 12.62 -3.04 -8.13
N ALA A 67 13.81 -3.64 -8.09
CA ALA A 67 15.04 -2.97 -8.42
C ALA A 67 15.13 -2.64 -9.93
N GLU A 68 14.74 -3.58 -10.80
CA GLU A 68 14.77 -3.37 -12.25
C GLU A 68 13.83 -2.25 -12.67
N SER A 69 12.58 -2.29 -12.23
CA SER A 69 11.58 -1.27 -12.55
C SER A 69 11.97 0.07 -11.92
N PHE A 70 12.62 0.06 -10.75
CA PHE A 70 13.11 1.28 -10.12
C PHE A 70 14.11 2.01 -11.02
N PHE A 71 14.94 1.32 -11.80
CA PHE A 71 15.87 1.99 -12.72
C PHE A 71 15.31 2.14 -14.14
N SER A 72 14.49 1.22 -14.62
CA SER A 72 14.08 1.17 -16.03
C SER A 72 12.76 1.87 -16.34
N ASP A 73 11.81 1.93 -15.40
CA ASP A 73 10.51 2.54 -15.68
C ASP A 73 10.64 4.05 -15.85
N ARG A 74 9.92 4.56 -16.85
CA ARG A 74 9.74 5.98 -17.08
C ARG A 74 8.61 6.51 -16.22
N MET A 75 8.93 7.49 -15.38
CA MET A 75 7.98 8.21 -14.55
C MET A 75 8.08 9.70 -14.91
N ASP A 76 6.99 10.29 -15.38
CA ASP A 76 6.94 11.69 -15.81
C ASP A 76 6.32 12.55 -14.70
N LEU A 77 7.05 13.56 -14.22
CA LEU A 77 6.55 14.54 -13.25
C LEU A 77 5.71 15.58 -14.00
N LEU A 78 4.39 15.39 -13.99
CA LEU A 78 3.44 16.22 -14.74
C LEU A 78 3.15 17.55 -14.06
N ARG A 79 3.21 17.57 -12.73
CA ARG A 79 2.93 18.76 -11.92
C ARG A 79 3.66 18.66 -10.59
N VAL A 80 4.21 19.79 -10.18
CA VAL A 80 4.70 20.00 -8.82
C VAL A 80 3.67 20.85 -8.07
N ALA A 81 3.38 20.48 -6.83
CA ALA A 81 2.56 21.21 -5.91
C ALA A 81 3.08 22.65 -5.70
N SER A 82 2.16 23.61 -5.65
CA SER A 82 2.46 25.03 -5.43
C SER A 82 2.38 25.43 -3.96
N ASN A 83 1.69 24.63 -3.13
CA ASN A 83 1.48 24.88 -1.71
C ASN A 83 1.89 23.64 -0.92
N VAL A 84 3.17 23.55 -0.56
CA VAL A 84 3.71 22.42 0.21
C VAL A 84 4.09 22.90 1.60
N ARG A 85 3.74 22.10 2.61
CA ARG A 85 4.22 22.28 3.99
C ARG A 85 5.36 21.32 4.26
N GLU A 86 6.30 21.74 5.09
CA GLU A 86 7.30 20.81 5.62
C GLU A 86 6.61 19.70 6.43
N GLY A 87 7.25 18.54 6.51
CA GLY A 87 6.74 17.37 7.22
C GLY A 87 6.59 16.15 6.31
N ILE A 88 5.54 15.37 6.58
CA ILE A 88 5.35 14.04 6.00
C ILE A 88 4.88 14.15 4.56
N VAL A 89 5.50 13.35 3.68
CA VAL A 89 5.09 13.17 2.30
C VAL A 89 4.23 11.90 2.21
N CYS A 90 2.97 12.05 1.77
CA CYS A 90 2.10 10.91 1.51
C CYS A 90 2.20 10.47 0.05
N ILE A 91 2.50 9.19 -0.19
CA ILE A 91 2.60 8.60 -1.52
C ILE A 91 1.41 7.67 -1.73
N ILE A 92 0.70 7.88 -2.85
CA ILE A 92 -0.46 7.09 -3.25
C ILE A 92 -0.25 6.65 -4.68
N VAL A 93 -0.29 5.34 -4.95
CA VAL A 93 -0.29 4.80 -6.32
C VAL A 93 -1.74 4.56 -6.72
N GLU A 94 -2.16 5.18 -7.82
CA GLU A 94 -3.58 5.33 -8.11
C GLU A 94 -3.93 4.98 -9.56
N ARG A 95 -5.10 4.35 -9.70
CA ARG A 95 -5.75 4.14 -11.00
C ARG A 95 -7.27 4.08 -10.85
N ASN A 96 -7.96 5.13 -11.30
CA ASN A 96 -9.43 5.19 -11.43
C ASN A 96 -10.24 4.87 -10.14
N ASP A 97 -9.78 5.30 -8.98
CA ASP A 97 -10.48 5.20 -7.68
C ASP A 97 -10.71 6.59 -7.04
N LEU A 98 -11.12 7.55 -7.88
CA LEU A 98 -11.28 8.95 -7.52
C LEU A 98 -12.17 9.18 -6.28
N VAL A 99 -13.20 8.35 -6.08
CA VAL A 99 -14.10 8.43 -4.92
C VAL A 99 -13.33 8.24 -3.62
N ARG A 100 -12.51 7.20 -3.53
CA ARG A 100 -11.72 6.94 -2.32
C ARG A 100 -10.53 7.87 -2.22
N LEU A 101 -9.89 8.21 -3.34
CA LEU A 101 -8.78 9.18 -3.39
C LEU A 101 -9.15 10.54 -2.80
N LYS A 102 -10.34 11.07 -3.16
CA LYS A 102 -10.89 12.32 -2.59
C LYS A 102 -10.98 12.26 -1.06
N ALA A 103 -11.51 11.15 -0.54
CA ALA A 103 -11.66 10.92 0.89
C ALA A 103 -10.30 10.72 1.59
N ASN A 104 -9.39 9.98 0.97
CA ASN A 104 -8.04 9.71 1.44
C ASN A 104 -7.26 11.02 1.61
N ILE A 105 -7.14 11.84 0.56
CA ILE A 105 -6.41 13.11 0.63
C ILE A 105 -7.03 14.05 1.69
N LYS A 106 -8.37 14.17 1.73
CA LYS A 106 -9.06 14.97 2.76
C LYS A 106 -8.80 14.46 4.18
N HIS A 107 -8.71 13.15 4.37
CA HIS A 107 -8.40 12.53 5.66
C HIS A 107 -6.96 12.80 6.08
N HIS A 108 -6.01 12.54 5.19
CA HIS A 108 -4.59 12.67 5.49
C HIS A 108 -4.16 14.13 5.69
N ARG A 109 -4.78 15.10 4.99
CA ARG A 109 -4.62 16.54 5.29
C ARG A 109 -5.00 16.88 6.74
N ARG A 110 -6.10 16.32 7.24
CA ARG A 110 -6.60 16.60 8.61
C ARG A 110 -5.66 16.09 9.70
N ILE A 111 -4.96 14.98 9.46
CA ILE A 111 -4.01 14.42 10.43
C ILE A 111 -2.57 14.95 10.25
N GLY A 112 -2.37 15.94 9.37
CA GLY A 112 -1.11 16.68 9.28
C GLY A 112 -0.17 16.29 8.12
N VAL A 113 -0.64 15.58 7.10
CA VAL A 113 0.17 15.41 5.87
C VAL A 113 0.32 16.76 5.17
N GLY A 114 1.57 17.15 4.90
CA GLY A 114 1.93 18.46 4.35
C GLY A 114 2.13 18.47 2.82
N ARG A 115 2.29 17.29 2.21
CA ARG A 115 2.49 17.12 0.77
C ARG A 115 2.04 15.74 0.31
N PHE A 116 1.42 15.67 -0.87
CA PHE A 116 1.01 14.42 -1.49
C PHE A 116 1.76 14.20 -2.80
N VAL A 117 2.10 12.95 -3.09
CA VAL A 117 2.60 12.51 -4.39
C VAL A 117 1.68 11.41 -4.88
N VAL A 118 0.92 11.70 -5.93
CA VAL A 118 0.06 10.72 -6.57
C VAL A 118 0.77 10.17 -7.81
N VAL A 119 1.08 8.88 -7.75
CA VAL A 119 1.61 8.12 -8.88
C VAL A 119 0.44 7.57 -9.69
N ASP A 120 0.04 8.32 -10.72
CA ASP A 120 -1.02 8.00 -11.67
C ASP A 120 -0.59 6.89 -12.65
N ASN A 121 -1.19 5.71 -12.54
CA ASN A 121 -1.00 4.62 -13.50
C ASN A 121 -2.07 4.64 -14.60
N VAL A 122 -2.08 5.74 -15.36
CA VAL A 122 -2.94 5.95 -16.53
C VAL A 122 -4.43 5.97 -16.16
N SER A 123 -4.79 6.83 -15.21
CA SER A 123 -6.19 7.10 -14.89
C SER A 123 -6.89 7.88 -16.00
N ASP A 124 -8.22 7.91 -15.91
CA ASP A 124 -9.10 8.70 -16.75
C ASP A 124 -8.90 10.22 -16.57
N ARG A 125 -9.56 10.97 -17.45
CA ARG A 125 -9.48 12.43 -17.49
C ARG A 125 -9.98 13.06 -16.19
N GLU A 126 -11.06 12.52 -15.62
CA GLU A 126 -11.69 13.07 -14.41
C GLU A 126 -10.72 13.06 -13.23
N THR A 127 -10.05 11.92 -13.00
CA THR A 127 -9.08 11.75 -11.91
C THR A 127 -7.95 12.78 -12.02
N LEU A 128 -7.42 12.96 -13.22
CA LEU A 128 -6.32 13.89 -13.48
C LEU A 128 -6.70 15.35 -13.38
N GLU A 129 -7.90 15.72 -13.84
CA GLU A 129 -8.41 17.08 -13.69
C GLU A 129 -8.61 17.44 -12.23
N TRP A 130 -9.18 16.52 -11.44
CA TRP A 130 -9.35 16.72 -10.01
C TRP A 130 -8.00 16.86 -9.28
N LEU A 131 -7.00 16.03 -9.62
CA LEU A 131 -5.65 16.11 -9.05
C LEU A 131 -4.98 17.46 -9.35
N ARG A 132 -5.14 18.01 -10.56
CA ARG A 132 -4.56 19.31 -10.94
C ARG A 132 -5.12 20.48 -10.14
N GLN A 133 -6.32 20.33 -9.58
CA GLN A 133 -6.96 21.34 -8.74
C GLN A 133 -6.45 21.29 -7.28
N GLN A 134 -5.63 20.30 -6.90
CA GLN A 134 -5.07 20.20 -5.55
C GLN A 134 -3.71 20.90 -5.49
N ASP A 135 -3.59 21.95 -4.70
CA ASP A 135 -2.40 22.81 -4.62
C ASP A 135 -1.20 22.16 -3.92
N ASP A 136 -1.44 21.13 -3.11
CA ASP A 136 -0.48 20.37 -2.31
C ASP A 136 -0.13 18.96 -2.88
N VAL A 137 -0.58 18.66 -4.11
CA VAL A 137 -0.34 17.37 -4.79
C VAL A 137 0.66 17.48 -5.95
N ASP A 138 1.73 16.70 -5.88
CA ASP A 138 2.54 16.37 -7.05
C ASP A 138 1.90 15.23 -7.84
N ILE A 139 1.93 15.35 -9.17
CA ILE A 139 1.37 14.34 -10.07
C ILE A 139 2.52 13.71 -10.83
N VAL A 140 2.74 12.43 -10.59
CA VAL A 140 3.70 11.61 -11.33
C VAL A 140 2.93 10.62 -12.16
N ARG A 141 3.18 10.55 -13.46
CA ARG A 141 2.55 9.57 -14.35
C ARG A 141 3.51 8.44 -14.66
N VAL A 142 2.99 7.22 -14.64
CA VAL A 142 3.68 6.02 -15.11
C VAL A 142 2.79 5.23 -16.07
N ARG A 143 3.36 4.87 -17.23
CA ARG A 143 2.64 4.12 -18.27
C ARG A 143 2.94 2.62 -18.26
N THR A 144 4.00 2.21 -17.54
CA THR A 144 4.34 0.81 -17.39
C THR A 144 3.14 0.06 -16.78
N PRO A 145 2.78 -1.13 -17.30
CA PRO A 145 1.70 -1.94 -16.73
C PRO A 145 1.94 -2.25 -15.26
N TYR A 146 0.89 -2.13 -14.46
CA TYR A 146 0.93 -2.43 -13.03
C TYR A 146 1.36 -3.88 -12.74
N SER A 147 2.28 -4.00 -11.78
CA SER A 147 2.47 -5.20 -10.97
C SER A 147 2.71 -4.76 -9.52
N THR A 148 2.50 -5.64 -8.56
CA THR A 148 2.73 -5.30 -7.14
C THR A 148 4.18 -4.88 -6.89
N ASN A 149 5.16 -5.52 -7.54
CA ASN A 149 6.57 -5.13 -7.40
C ASN A 149 6.89 -3.79 -8.09
N ARG A 150 6.27 -3.50 -9.24
CA ARG A 150 6.41 -2.20 -9.92
C ARG A 150 5.85 -1.06 -9.09
N ARG A 151 4.72 -1.28 -8.40
CA ARG A 151 4.19 -0.32 -7.42
C ARG A 151 5.26 0.10 -6.43
N GLU A 152 5.95 -0.87 -5.83
CA GLU A 152 7.03 -0.61 -4.87
C GLU A 152 8.23 0.11 -5.51
N ALA A 153 8.58 -0.25 -6.74
CA ALA A 153 9.62 0.45 -7.50
C ALA A 153 9.30 1.94 -7.69
N TRP A 154 8.05 2.25 -8.05
CA TRP A 154 7.59 3.62 -8.27
C TRP A 154 7.58 4.44 -6.99
N ILE A 155 7.16 3.84 -5.87
CA ILE A 155 7.23 4.46 -4.54
C ILE A 155 8.68 4.78 -4.18
N ASN A 156 9.60 3.84 -4.35
CA ASN A 156 11.02 4.09 -4.10
C ASN A 156 11.59 5.17 -5.03
N ARG A 157 11.15 5.26 -6.29
CA ARG A 157 11.56 6.33 -7.21
C ARG A 157 11.11 7.71 -6.71
N VAL A 158 9.91 7.80 -6.17
CA VAL A 158 9.42 9.01 -5.48
C VAL A 158 10.31 9.32 -4.28
N ILE A 159 10.59 8.34 -3.41
CA ILE A 159 11.47 8.53 -2.23
C ILE A 159 12.88 8.99 -2.64
N SER A 160 13.45 8.41 -3.71
CA SER A 160 14.72 8.84 -4.27
C SER A 160 14.69 10.31 -4.65
N TYR A 161 13.64 10.76 -5.33
CA TYR A 161 13.50 12.14 -5.77
C TYR A 161 13.33 13.13 -4.61
N TYR A 162 12.53 12.80 -3.59
CA TYR A 162 12.29 13.69 -2.43
C TYR A 162 13.34 13.58 -1.33
N GLY A 163 14.17 12.53 -1.35
CA GLY A 163 15.23 12.27 -0.39
C GLY A 163 14.83 11.27 0.69
N THR A 164 15.81 10.57 1.24
CA THR A 164 15.58 9.46 2.18
C THR A 164 15.59 9.87 3.66
N ASP A 165 15.97 11.11 3.94
CA ASP A 165 16.09 11.69 5.29
C ASP A 165 14.80 12.42 5.68
N ARG A 166 13.66 11.72 5.60
CA ARG A 166 12.32 12.22 5.96
C ARG A 166 11.32 11.09 6.12
N TRP A 167 10.21 11.39 6.79
CA TRP A 167 9.08 10.48 6.95
C TRP A 167 8.16 10.45 5.73
N TYR A 168 7.75 9.24 5.37
CA TYR A 168 6.78 8.97 4.32
C TYR A 168 5.57 8.24 4.88
N LEU A 169 4.40 8.58 4.36
CA LEU A 169 3.17 7.82 4.54
C LEU A 169 2.79 7.15 3.22
N VAL A 170 2.88 5.83 3.14
CA VAL A 170 2.50 5.05 1.95
C VAL A 170 1.17 4.35 2.21
N VAL A 171 0.14 4.78 1.48
CA VAL A 171 -1.22 4.24 1.59
C VAL A 171 -1.81 4.01 0.22
N ASP A 172 -2.66 2.99 0.10
CA ASP A 172 -3.51 2.82 -1.07
C ASP A 172 -4.70 3.81 -1.00
N SER A 173 -5.33 4.09 -2.15
CA SER A 173 -6.45 5.04 -2.19
C SER A 173 -7.64 4.60 -1.34
N ASP A 174 -7.76 3.30 -1.06
CA ASP A 174 -8.77 2.69 -0.20
C ASP A 174 -8.41 2.62 1.30
N GLU A 175 -7.30 3.22 1.73
CA GLU A 175 -6.83 3.17 3.11
C GLU A 175 -6.86 4.55 3.81
N MET A 176 -7.38 4.61 5.03
CA MET A 176 -7.39 5.83 5.86
C MET A 176 -6.68 5.54 7.19
N LEU A 177 -5.59 6.26 7.46
CA LEU A 177 -4.78 6.06 8.65
C LEU A 177 -5.40 6.71 9.89
N ASP A 178 -5.68 5.91 10.90
CA ASP A 178 -6.06 6.36 12.23
C ASP A 178 -4.88 6.15 13.20
N ILE A 179 -4.69 7.13 14.09
CA ILE A 179 -3.67 7.10 15.13
C ILE A 179 -4.33 6.57 16.41
N GLY A 180 -3.90 5.38 16.84
CA GLY A 180 -4.37 4.70 18.05
C GLY A 180 -3.56 5.01 19.31
N PHE A 181 -2.42 5.68 19.17
CA PHE A 181 -1.59 6.13 20.28
C PHE A 181 -2.31 7.16 21.13
N GLU A 182 -2.36 6.91 22.43
CA GLU A 182 -3.00 7.82 23.38
C GLU A 182 -2.33 9.20 23.35
N GLY A 183 -3.13 10.27 23.40
CA GLY A 183 -2.64 11.64 23.32
C GLY A 183 -2.22 12.12 21.92
N HIS A 184 -2.29 11.28 20.89
CA HIS A 184 -1.87 11.63 19.53
C HIS A 184 -3.08 11.72 18.58
N ALA A 185 -3.33 12.93 18.07
CA ALA A 185 -4.38 13.18 17.07
C ALA A 185 -3.82 13.60 15.69
N ALA A 186 -2.51 13.82 15.59
CA ALA A 186 -1.82 14.24 14.39
C ALA A 186 -0.49 13.48 14.23
N LEU A 187 0.00 13.38 12.99
CA LEU A 187 1.19 12.60 12.68
C LEU A 187 2.48 13.24 13.16
N GLU A 188 2.57 14.57 13.20
CA GLU A 188 3.82 15.25 13.58
C GLU A 188 4.26 14.94 15.02
N PRO A 189 3.39 15.02 16.06
CA PRO A 189 3.75 14.58 17.40
C PRO A 189 4.18 13.10 17.46
N LEU A 190 3.51 12.23 16.71
CA LEU A 190 3.83 10.81 16.67
C LEU A 190 5.23 10.58 16.07
N VAL A 191 5.53 11.25 14.96
CA VAL A 191 6.85 11.19 14.33
C VAL A 191 7.95 11.65 15.28
N LYS A 192 7.75 12.76 16.00
CA LYS A 192 8.72 13.25 17.00
C LYS A 192 8.95 12.22 18.10
N GLU A 193 7.90 11.55 18.54
CA GLU A 193 8.02 10.50 19.56
C GLU A 193 8.75 9.26 19.02
N LEU A 194 8.44 8.82 17.80
CA LEU A 194 9.15 7.73 17.11
C LEU A 194 10.65 8.05 16.97
N GLU A 195 10.99 9.27 16.55
CA GLU A 195 12.37 9.74 16.47
C GLU A 195 13.06 9.73 17.83
N ARG A 196 12.38 10.20 18.88
CA ARG A 196 12.90 10.22 20.27
C ARG A 196 13.24 8.82 20.77
N VAL A 197 12.45 7.80 20.42
CA VAL A 197 12.69 6.41 20.82
C VAL A 197 13.54 5.62 19.81
N GLY A 198 14.04 6.27 18.75
CA GLY A 198 14.88 5.64 17.74
C GLY A 198 14.12 4.68 16.80
N CYS A 199 12.80 4.80 16.71
CA CYS A 199 11.97 3.98 15.85
C CYS A 199 11.82 4.64 14.47
N SER A 200 12.14 3.90 13.41
CA SER A 200 12.11 4.41 12.02
C SER A 200 10.83 4.06 11.27
N ARG A 201 9.88 3.34 11.89
CA ARG A 201 8.65 2.89 11.23
C ARG A 201 7.57 2.54 12.24
N ALA A 202 6.32 2.82 11.92
CA ALA A 202 5.20 2.50 12.79
C ALA A 202 4.32 1.41 12.18
N ARG A 203 4.05 0.38 12.97
CA ARG A 203 3.19 -0.73 12.59
C ARG A 203 1.72 -0.33 12.67
N ALA A 204 0.99 -0.69 11.63
CA ALA A 204 -0.45 -0.56 11.54
C ALA A 204 -1.14 -1.90 11.35
N LEU A 205 -2.31 -2.04 11.95
CA LEU A 205 -3.28 -3.07 11.58
C LEU A 205 -4.18 -2.55 10.46
N MET A 206 -4.22 -3.28 9.35
CA MET A 206 -5.23 -3.09 8.32
C MET A 206 -6.56 -3.67 8.78
N VAL A 207 -7.56 -2.81 8.91
CA VAL A 207 -8.91 -3.17 9.35
C VAL A 207 -9.87 -3.00 8.18
N ASP A 208 -10.36 -4.12 7.65
CA ASP A 208 -11.36 -4.09 6.59
C ASP A 208 -12.67 -3.50 7.13
N MET A 209 -13.07 -2.36 6.58
CA MET A 209 -14.28 -1.63 6.93
C MET A 209 -15.42 -2.04 6.00
N TYR A 210 -16.59 -2.34 6.57
CA TYR A 210 -17.75 -2.81 5.81
C TYR A 210 -19.06 -2.24 6.36
N ALA A 211 -20.11 -2.37 5.56
CA ALA A 211 -21.46 -1.91 5.88
C ALA A 211 -22.40 -3.09 6.14
N ARG A 212 -23.66 -2.77 6.45
CA ARG A 212 -24.75 -3.75 6.40
C ARG A 212 -25.13 -4.07 4.94
N PRO A 213 -25.79 -5.21 4.68
CA PRO A 213 -26.08 -5.67 3.32
C PRO A 213 -26.82 -4.65 2.44
N GLU A 214 -27.67 -3.81 3.03
CA GLU A 214 -28.52 -2.85 2.32
C GLU A 214 -27.69 -1.81 1.55
N TYR A 215 -26.54 -1.40 2.12
CA TYR A 215 -25.64 -0.46 1.48
C TYR A 215 -25.06 -1.01 0.17
N TYR A 216 -24.78 -2.30 0.08
CA TYR A 216 -24.18 -2.88 -1.11
C TYR A 216 -25.14 -2.98 -2.30
N ALA A 217 -26.44 -3.13 -2.02
CA ALA A 217 -27.48 -3.21 -3.04
C ALA A 217 -27.87 -1.82 -3.59
N GLU A 218 -28.05 -0.83 -2.72
CA GLU A 218 -28.71 0.44 -3.09
C GLU A 218 -27.91 1.69 -2.69
N GLY A 219 -26.77 1.51 -2.03
CA GLY A 219 -25.97 2.59 -1.48
C GLY A 219 -25.23 3.40 -2.55
N ARG A 220 -25.00 4.68 -2.25
CA ARG A 220 -24.18 5.54 -3.11
C ARG A 220 -22.70 5.37 -2.76
N ARG A 221 -21.86 5.19 -3.79
CA ARG A 221 -20.41 5.00 -3.64
C ARG A 221 -19.72 6.08 -2.81
N ASP A 222 -20.16 7.32 -2.95
CA ASP A 222 -19.59 8.48 -2.25
C ASP A 222 -19.91 8.53 -0.75
N GLN A 223 -20.82 7.69 -0.27
CA GLN A 223 -21.21 7.58 1.15
C GLN A 223 -20.42 6.51 1.92
N PHE A 224 -19.43 5.86 1.29
CA PHE A 224 -18.74 4.72 1.89
C PHE A 224 -18.13 4.99 3.27
N LEU A 225 -17.66 6.21 3.55
CA LEU A 225 -17.13 6.56 4.87
C LEU A 225 -18.20 6.55 5.98
N SER A 226 -19.45 6.93 5.66
CA SER A 226 -20.55 6.95 6.64
C SER A 226 -21.27 5.62 6.75
N GLU A 227 -21.20 4.78 5.71
CA GLU A 227 -21.91 3.50 5.63
C GLU A 227 -21.04 2.32 6.04
N CYS A 228 -19.78 2.26 5.56
CA CYS A 228 -18.82 1.21 5.91
C CYS A 228 -18.18 1.49 7.28
N VAL A 229 -19.00 1.46 8.33
CA VAL A 229 -18.61 1.79 9.71
C VAL A 229 -18.52 0.56 10.61
N TYR A 230 -18.58 -0.64 10.06
CA TYR A 230 -18.43 -1.89 10.81
C TYR A 230 -17.09 -2.57 10.52
N PHE A 231 -16.59 -3.28 11.52
CA PHE A 231 -15.37 -4.09 11.45
C PHE A 231 -15.52 -5.32 12.36
N ASP A 232 -14.73 -6.38 12.12
CA ASP A 232 -14.75 -7.58 12.96
C ASP A 232 -14.02 -7.32 14.28
N ILE A 233 -14.35 -8.05 15.36
CA ILE A 233 -13.62 -7.96 16.63
C ILE A 233 -12.95 -9.26 17.06
N ASP A 234 -13.28 -10.39 16.44
CA ASP A 234 -12.93 -11.73 16.93
C ASP A 234 -12.47 -12.69 15.83
N THR A 235 -12.10 -12.18 14.66
CA THR A 235 -11.68 -12.99 13.49
C THR A 235 -10.22 -12.82 13.11
N TYR A 236 -9.41 -12.21 13.98
CA TYR A 236 -7.99 -11.97 13.73
C TYR A 236 -7.13 -12.99 14.45
N SER A 237 -6.05 -13.42 13.82
CA SER A 237 -5.03 -14.29 14.40
C SER A 237 -3.64 -13.68 14.22
N LYS A 238 -2.78 -13.92 15.21
CA LYS A 238 -1.35 -13.61 15.13
C LYS A 238 -0.57 -14.85 14.77
N GLU A 239 0.36 -14.70 13.83
CA GLU A 239 1.32 -15.73 13.48
C GLU A 239 2.72 -15.10 13.35
N ALA A 240 3.75 -15.82 13.78
CA ALA A 240 5.12 -15.41 13.49
C ALA A 240 5.40 -15.65 12.00
N PHE A 241 5.77 -14.61 11.26
CA PHE A 241 6.12 -14.74 9.85
C PHE A 241 7.41 -13.97 9.56
N ARG A 242 8.54 -14.70 9.48
CA ARG A 242 9.88 -14.10 9.31
C ARG A 242 10.14 -13.09 10.44
N GLU A 243 10.75 -11.94 10.15
CA GLU A 243 10.89 -10.83 11.07
C GLU A 243 9.67 -9.89 11.06
N LEU A 244 8.45 -10.44 11.02
CA LEU A 244 7.19 -9.68 11.06
C LEU A 244 6.21 -10.28 12.08
N ASP A 245 5.63 -9.41 12.89
CA ASP A 245 4.43 -9.73 13.65
C ASP A 245 3.22 -9.75 12.71
N ALA A 246 2.98 -10.89 12.05
CA ALA A 246 1.93 -11.02 11.06
C ALA A 246 0.56 -11.22 11.71
N ILE A 247 -0.40 -10.43 11.26
CA ILE A 247 -1.81 -10.58 11.60
C ILE A 247 -2.55 -11.02 10.33
N TYR A 248 -3.40 -12.03 10.47
CA TYR A 248 -4.25 -12.58 9.41
C TYR A 248 -5.72 -12.58 9.85
N GLY A 249 -6.61 -13.07 8.98
CA GLY A 249 -8.04 -13.19 9.26
C GLY A 249 -8.88 -12.05 8.73
N GLY A 250 -9.83 -11.60 9.54
CA GLY A 250 -10.75 -10.51 9.21
C GLY A 250 -11.85 -10.89 8.22
N PRO A 251 -12.63 -9.89 7.77
CA PRO A 251 -13.77 -10.06 6.88
C PRO A 251 -13.44 -10.75 5.55
N ARG A 252 -12.24 -10.48 5.01
CA ARG A 252 -11.79 -11.10 3.75
C ARG A 252 -11.61 -12.61 3.88
N GLU A 253 -11.10 -13.07 5.01
CA GLU A 253 -10.98 -14.51 5.28
C GLU A 253 -12.35 -15.12 5.57
N ARG A 254 -13.14 -14.49 6.46
CA ARG A 254 -14.46 -14.98 6.87
C ARG A 254 -15.43 -15.14 5.70
N VAL A 255 -15.50 -14.16 4.80
CA VAL A 255 -16.50 -14.13 3.71
C VAL A 255 -15.97 -14.78 2.43
N PHE A 256 -14.69 -14.61 2.11
CA PHE A 256 -14.14 -15.07 0.83
C PHE A 256 -13.19 -16.26 0.95
N GLY A 257 -12.77 -16.64 2.17
CA GLY A 257 -11.70 -17.61 2.38
C GLY A 257 -10.36 -17.11 1.83
N GLN A 258 -10.12 -15.79 1.87
CA GLN A 258 -8.85 -15.17 1.46
C GLN A 258 -8.13 -14.62 2.69
N SER A 259 -7.13 -15.38 3.15
CA SER A 259 -6.21 -14.91 4.18
C SER A 259 -5.21 -13.93 3.56
N ALA A 260 -5.31 -12.67 3.94
CA ALA A 260 -4.39 -11.61 3.54
C ALA A 260 -3.58 -11.17 4.75
N LEU A 261 -2.30 -10.83 4.55
CA LEU A 261 -1.51 -10.17 5.58
C LEU A 261 -2.19 -8.84 5.93
N LEU A 262 -2.46 -8.59 7.21
CA LEU A 262 -3.12 -7.38 7.70
C LEU A 262 -2.14 -6.45 8.41
N THR A 263 -0.96 -6.94 8.77
CA THR A 263 0.12 -6.07 9.26
C THR A 263 0.65 -5.22 8.11
N LYS A 264 0.76 -3.91 8.34
CA LYS A 264 1.38 -2.96 7.40
C LYS A 264 2.28 -1.96 8.13
N TYR A 265 3.29 -1.43 7.47
CA TYR A 265 4.15 -0.35 7.97
C TYR A 265 3.99 0.91 7.10
N PRO A 266 2.83 1.60 7.17
CA PRO A 266 2.52 2.68 6.24
C PRO A 266 3.33 3.96 6.52
N LEU A 267 3.75 4.18 7.77
CA LEU A 267 4.54 5.34 8.17
C LEU A 267 5.98 4.91 8.42
N PHE A 268 6.92 5.36 7.60
CA PHE A 268 8.32 4.95 7.71
C PHE A 268 9.32 6.03 7.30
N TYR A 269 10.51 5.90 7.85
CA TYR A 269 11.69 6.73 7.63
C TYR A 269 12.77 5.89 6.93
N PRO A 270 13.04 6.08 5.63
CA PRO A 270 13.98 5.25 4.90
C PRO A 270 15.42 5.33 5.42
N GLY A 271 15.88 6.52 5.84
CA GLY A 271 17.25 6.73 6.30
C GLY A 271 18.28 6.20 5.30
N LYS A 272 19.36 5.55 5.78
CA LYS A 272 20.47 5.06 4.93
C LYS A 272 20.23 3.71 4.24
N ARG A 273 19.30 2.89 4.74
CA ARG A 273 19.12 1.49 4.29
C ARG A 273 17.73 1.16 3.78
N GLY A 274 16.72 1.94 4.16
CA GLY A 274 15.32 1.67 3.91
C GLY A 274 14.98 1.55 2.44
N VAL A 275 14.13 0.57 2.13
CA VAL A 275 13.50 0.35 0.82
C VAL A 275 12.07 -0.11 1.09
N GLU A 276 11.09 0.52 0.44
CA GLU A 276 9.73 -0.02 0.43
C GLU A 276 9.72 -1.25 -0.48
N CYS A 277 9.76 -2.46 0.10
CA CYS A 277 10.07 -3.67 -0.69
C CYS A 277 8.84 -4.55 -0.97
N LYS A 278 7.80 -4.44 -0.14
CA LYS A 278 6.48 -5.05 -0.30
C LYS A 278 5.45 -4.08 0.22
N SER A 279 4.22 -4.13 -0.30
CA SER A 279 3.12 -3.24 0.08
C SER A 279 2.72 -3.26 1.57
N HIS A 280 3.25 -4.22 2.34
CA HIS A 280 2.99 -4.40 3.76
C HIS A 280 4.19 -4.07 4.65
N PHE A 281 5.42 -4.08 4.15
CA PHE A 281 6.58 -3.87 5.00
C PHE A 281 7.80 -3.40 4.20
N PRO A 282 8.59 -2.48 4.78
CA PRO A 282 9.87 -2.09 4.22
C PRO A 282 11.01 -3.05 4.63
N PHE A 283 12.09 -3.00 3.86
CA PHE A 283 13.41 -3.54 4.21
C PHE A 283 14.23 -2.46 4.95
N PRO A 284 15.12 -2.77 5.91
CA PRO A 284 15.48 -4.09 6.43
C PRO A 284 14.36 -4.76 7.24
N LEU A 285 14.27 -6.10 7.19
CA LEU A 285 13.19 -6.82 7.88
C LEU A 285 13.36 -6.83 9.40
N CYS A 286 14.59 -6.84 9.91
CA CYS A 286 14.89 -6.81 11.35
C CYS A 286 14.42 -5.52 12.06
N GLU A 287 14.05 -4.49 11.31
CA GLU A 287 13.48 -3.26 11.87
C GLU A 287 11.93 -3.34 11.97
N ASN A 288 11.31 -4.46 11.58
CA ASN A 288 9.85 -4.68 11.61
C ASN A 288 9.38 -5.60 12.76
N THR A 289 10.21 -5.89 13.75
CA THR A 289 9.80 -6.70 14.91
C THR A 289 9.59 -5.83 16.14
N ASP A 290 8.77 -6.32 17.08
CA ASP A 290 8.59 -5.75 18.42
C ASP A 290 8.13 -4.28 18.47
N SER A 291 7.56 -3.77 17.37
CA SER A 291 6.96 -2.43 17.34
C SER A 291 5.52 -2.47 17.84
N GLU A 292 5.14 -1.54 18.71
CA GLU A 292 3.75 -1.42 19.17
C GLU A 292 2.81 -1.22 17.97
N CYS A 293 1.73 -2.02 17.90
CA CYS A 293 0.69 -1.84 16.90
C CYS A 293 -0.26 -0.70 17.35
N GLY A 294 0.18 0.54 17.15
CA GLY A 294 -0.56 1.74 17.56
C GLY A 294 -1.21 2.51 16.41
N LEU A 295 -1.11 2.02 15.18
CA LEU A 295 -1.78 2.58 14.01
C LEU A 295 -2.85 1.62 13.47
N TYR A 296 -3.87 2.19 12.81
CA TYR A 296 -4.92 1.42 12.15
C TYR A 296 -5.17 1.98 10.76
N LEU A 297 -5.15 1.13 9.74
CA LEU A 297 -5.57 1.49 8.39
C LEU A 297 -6.99 1.01 8.18
N ARG A 298 -7.95 1.95 8.22
CA ARG A 298 -9.32 1.67 7.77
C ARG A 298 -9.29 1.39 6.27
N HIS A 299 -9.47 0.14 5.88
CA HIS A 299 -9.37 -0.33 4.51
C HIS A 299 -10.77 -0.57 3.93
N TYR A 300 -11.15 0.28 2.99
CA TYR A 300 -12.49 0.34 2.41
C TYR A 300 -12.60 -0.48 1.14
N LYS A 301 -12.30 -1.78 1.27
CA LYS A 301 -12.14 -2.63 0.09
C LYS A 301 -13.40 -2.74 -0.73
N PHE A 302 -14.55 -2.92 -0.09
CA PHE A 302 -15.83 -3.19 -0.76
C PHE A 302 -16.79 -2.00 -0.65
N ILE A 303 -17.15 -1.41 -1.79
CA ILE A 303 -18.22 -0.41 -1.94
C ILE A 303 -19.06 -0.71 -3.20
N PRO A 304 -20.31 -0.20 -3.31
CA PRO A 304 -21.24 -0.53 -4.39
C PRO A 304 -20.64 -0.31 -5.78
N GLY A 305 -20.54 -1.33 -6.64
CA GLY A 305 -19.99 -1.20 -8.00
C GLY A 305 -18.52 -1.58 -8.19
N ASP A 306 -17.79 -1.98 -7.13
CA ASP A 306 -16.39 -2.41 -7.26
C ASP A 306 -16.21 -3.70 -8.07
N ALA A 307 -17.27 -4.49 -8.22
CA ALA A 307 -17.23 -5.73 -9.00
C ALA A 307 -16.67 -5.53 -10.42
N GLY A 308 -16.96 -4.38 -11.04
CA GLY A 308 -16.41 -4.02 -12.35
C GLY A 308 -14.88 -3.86 -12.33
N GLU A 309 -14.36 -3.18 -11.30
CA GLU A 309 -12.91 -3.01 -11.12
C GLU A 309 -12.24 -4.34 -10.75
N TYR A 310 -12.84 -5.15 -9.90
CA TYR A 310 -12.34 -6.48 -9.57
C TYR A 310 -12.23 -7.39 -10.78
N LYS A 311 -13.20 -7.32 -11.70
CA LYS A 311 -13.13 -8.03 -12.99
C LYS A 311 -11.91 -7.61 -13.79
N ARG A 312 -11.63 -6.29 -13.88
CA ARG A 312 -10.42 -5.79 -14.56
C ARG A 312 -9.14 -6.29 -13.89
N ARG A 313 -9.06 -6.21 -12.55
CA ARG A 313 -7.88 -6.66 -11.78
C ARG A 313 -7.65 -8.17 -11.91
N ALA A 314 -8.72 -8.98 -11.84
CA ALA A 314 -8.67 -10.43 -12.01
C ALA A 314 -8.16 -10.85 -13.41
N LEU A 315 -8.55 -10.11 -14.45
CA LEU A 315 -8.09 -10.33 -15.83
C LEU A 315 -6.64 -9.87 -16.05
N ASN A 316 -6.23 -8.76 -15.44
CA ASN A 316 -4.87 -8.23 -15.57
C ASN A 316 -3.80 -9.16 -14.99
N GLY A 317 -4.06 -9.79 -13.83
CA GLY A 317 -3.14 -10.76 -13.23
C GLY A 317 -1.92 -10.16 -12.51
N GLY A 318 -1.71 -8.84 -12.52
CA GLY A 318 -0.52 -8.18 -11.92
C GLY A 318 -0.53 -8.02 -10.39
N TYR A 319 -1.64 -8.36 -9.74
CA TYR A 319 -1.76 -8.38 -8.27
C TYR A 319 -1.29 -9.70 -7.68
N TYR A 320 -1.12 -9.73 -6.35
CA TYR A 320 -0.67 -10.90 -5.59
C TYR A 320 -1.27 -12.23 -6.08
N ASN A 321 -0.39 -13.23 -6.22
CA ASN A 321 -0.71 -14.58 -6.67
C ASN A 321 -1.59 -14.63 -7.94
N SER A 322 -1.18 -13.92 -8.99
CA SER A 322 -1.92 -13.82 -10.25
C SER A 322 -3.37 -13.33 -10.06
N SER A 323 -3.56 -12.36 -9.16
CA SER A 323 -4.85 -11.78 -8.80
C SER A 323 -5.86 -12.79 -8.22
N SER A 324 -5.39 -13.81 -7.49
CA SER A 324 -6.23 -14.86 -6.91
C SER A 324 -7.33 -14.30 -6.00
N GLN A 325 -7.01 -13.26 -5.22
CA GLN A 325 -7.97 -12.61 -4.32
C GLN A 325 -9.17 -12.04 -5.10
N TYR A 326 -8.92 -11.28 -6.17
CA TYR A 326 -10.00 -10.68 -6.98
C TYR A 326 -10.84 -11.73 -7.69
N LYS A 327 -10.22 -12.82 -8.18
CA LYS A 327 -10.96 -13.96 -8.75
C LYS A 327 -11.91 -14.55 -7.72
N ARG A 328 -11.43 -14.75 -6.49
CA ARG A 328 -12.24 -15.29 -5.40
C ARG A 328 -13.37 -14.34 -4.98
N TYR A 329 -13.13 -13.02 -4.95
CA TYR A 329 -14.19 -12.05 -4.67
C TYR A 329 -15.32 -12.15 -5.70
N LEU A 330 -14.98 -12.20 -6.99
CA LEU A 330 -15.96 -12.32 -8.06
C LEU A 330 -16.74 -13.65 -8.01
N GLU A 331 -16.09 -14.75 -7.65
CA GLU A 331 -16.77 -16.04 -7.46
C GLU A 331 -17.85 -15.97 -6.38
N VAL A 332 -17.57 -15.31 -5.25
CA VAL A 332 -18.53 -15.19 -4.15
C VAL A 332 -19.62 -14.18 -4.48
N ILE A 333 -19.26 -13.03 -5.07
CA ILE A 333 -20.21 -12.00 -5.52
C ILE A 333 -21.19 -12.60 -6.53
N SER A 334 -20.70 -13.35 -7.53
CA SER A 334 -21.57 -13.92 -8.57
C SER A 334 -22.49 -15.04 -8.06
N LYS A 335 -22.07 -15.84 -7.07
CA LYS A 335 -22.90 -16.91 -6.49
C LYS A 335 -24.08 -16.41 -5.66
N ASN A 336 -23.98 -15.21 -5.08
CA ASN A 336 -25.02 -14.69 -4.21
C ASN A 336 -26.24 -14.11 -4.96
N ASN A 337 -26.21 -14.05 -6.31
CA ASN A 337 -27.31 -13.62 -7.21
C ASN A 337 -27.98 -12.27 -6.89
N ASP A 338 -27.45 -11.54 -5.91
CA ASP A 338 -27.94 -10.28 -5.39
C ASP A 338 -26.67 -9.59 -4.86
N ASP A 339 -26.43 -8.33 -5.20
CA ASP A 339 -25.23 -7.56 -4.80
C ASP A 339 -25.09 -7.37 -3.27
N ARG A 340 -25.87 -8.11 -2.47
CA ARG A 340 -25.90 -8.13 -1.01
C ARG A 340 -24.74 -8.95 -0.46
N LEU A 341 -23.52 -8.45 -0.63
CA LEU A 341 -22.40 -8.86 0.21
C LEU A 341 -22.80 -8.69 1.68
N ASN A 342 -22.84 -9.79 2.43
CA ASN A 342 -23.15 -9.74 3.85
C ASN A 342 -21.88 -9.95 4.68
N PHE A 343 -21.27 -8.83 5.07
CA PHE A 343 -20.18 -8.83 6.04
C PHE A 343 -20.68 -8.75 7.48
N TYR A 344 -21.88 -8.21 7.73
CA TYR A 344 -22.36 -7.95 9.08
C TYR A 344 -22.74 -9.25 9.82
N TYR A 345 -22.26 -9.39 11.06
CA TYR A 345 -22.55 -10.53 11.95
C TYR A 345 -22.46 -10.10 13.43
N ASN A 346 -22.64 -11.04 14.36
CA ASN A 346 -22.66 -10.74 15.80
C ASN A 346 -21.33 -10.21 16.35
N GLY A 347 -20.20 -10.54 15.72
CA GLY A 347 -18.87 -9.99 16.07
C GLY A 347 -18.54 -8.66 15.37
N SER A 348 -19.51 -8.03 14.69
CA SER A 348 -19.32 -6.70 14.10
C SER A 348 -19.38 -5.60 15.16
N ALA A 349 -18.34 -4.78 15.26
CA ALA A 349 -18.33 -3.54 16.03
C ALA A 349 -18.53 -2.33 15.13
N ARG A 350 -19.25 -1.32 15.63
CA ARG A 350 -19.36 -0.02 14.96
C ARG A 350 -18.14 0.85 15.32
N TYR A 351 -17.54 1.46 14.32
CA TYR A 351 -16.48 2.44 14.43
C TYR A 351 -17.05 3.82 14.77
N SER A 352 -16.55 4.42 15.85
CA SER A 352 -16.83 5.80 16.25
C SER A 352 -15.57 6.64 16.46
N GLY A 353 -14.39 6.09 16.12
CA GLY A 353 -13.09 6.70 16.31
C GLY A 353 -12.00 5.65 16.58
N PRO A 354 -10.71 6.04 16.60
CA PRO A 354 -9.59 5.10 16.72
C PRO A 354 -9.67 4.17 17.95
N SER A 355 -10.21 4.66 19.08
CA SER A 355 -10.40 3.86 20.30
C SER A 355 -11.33 2.67 20.12
N SER A 356 -12.17 2.66 19.08
CA SER A 356 -13.06 1.53 18.75
C SER A 356 -12.25 0.26 18.46
N PHE A 357 -11.06 0.38 17.88
CA PHE A 357 -10.22 -0.77 17.51
C PHE A 357 -9.59 -1.48 18.72
N ARG A 358 -9.60 -0.88 19.92
CA ARG A 358 -9.23 -1.56 21.18
C ARG A 358 -10.16 -2.75 21.50
N ARG A 359 -11.31 -2.85 20.83
CA ARG A 359 -12.24 -3.98 20.97
C ARG A 359 -11.79 -5.23 20.23
N ILE A 360 -10.83 -5.12 19.30
CA ILE A 360 -10.32 -6.28 18.57
C ILE A 360 -9.54 -7.17 19.54
N LYS A 361 -9.91 -8.44 19.59
CA LYS A 361 -9.34 -9.43 20.50
C LYS A 361 -8.13 -10.12 19.87
N GLY A 362 -7.17 -10.50 20.69
CA GLY A 362 -6.08 -11.41 20.30
C GLY A 362 -4.96 -10.78 19.45
N ILE A 363 -4.94 -9.45 19.31
CA ILE A 363 -3.93 -8.73 18.54
C ILE A 363 -3.21 -7.63 19.33
#